data_AF-A0A858C1K1-F1
#
_entry.id   AF-A0A858C1K1-F1
#
_cell.length_a   1.000
_cell.length_b   1.000
_cell.length_c   1.000
_cell.angle_alpha   90.00
_cell.angle_beta   90.00
_cell.angle_gamma   90.00
#
_symmetry.space_group_name_H-M   'P 1'
#
loop_
_entity.id
_entity.type
_entity.pdbx_description
1 polymer ?
#
loop_
_entity_poly.entity_id
_entity_poly.type
_entity_poly.pdbx_seq_one_letter_code
_entity_poly.pdbx_strand_id
1 'polypeptide(L)'
;MDNLFKVQQIQQQRIRHLIEDFYKAYCQGDTERMYSCLDWSFQNHFSLEVYKTHSSFDVDIGLLIEVQWIEVQKEEARGLAQCLLDIGQKIREMVLVCRLEEGGWKMDGRSLYKRR
;
A
#
# COMPACT_ATOMS: atom_id res chain seq x y z
N MET A 1 -30.34 3.56 -3.12
CA MET A 1 -29.19 3.60 -2.19
C MET A 1 -28.18 2.49 -2.46
N ASP A 2 -28.60 1.35 -3.00
CA ASP A 2 -27.78 0.13 -3.20
C ASP A 2 -26.52 0.31 -4.07
N ASN A 3 -26.55 1.25 -5.02
CA ASN A 3 -25.44 1.45 -5.95
C ASN A 3 -24.20 2.09 -5.27
N LEU A 4 -24.40 3.04 -4.36
CA LEU A 4 -23.28 3.73 -3.68
C LEU A 4 -22.53 2.80 -2.73
N PHE A 5 -23.27 2.00 -1.97
CA PHE A 5 -22.72 1.00 -1.06
C PHE A 5 -21.93 -0.07 -1.84
N LYS A 6 -22.51 -0.58 -2.93
CA LYS A 6 -21.84 -1.55 -3.81
C LYS A 6 -20.55 -0.99 -4.41
N VAL A 7 -20.56 0.28 -4.85
CA VAL A 7 -19.34 0.94 -5.36
C VAL A 7 -18.28 1.05 -4.27
N GLN A 8 -18.64 1.43 -3.04
CA GLN A 8 -17.67 1.50 -1.94
C GLN A 8 -17.05 0.14 -1.63
N GLN A 9 -17.86 -0.92 -1.54
CA GLN A 9 -17.36 -2.29 -1.34
C GLN A 9 -16.37 -2.73 -2.43
N ILE A 10 -16.66 -2.40 -3.70
CA ILE A 10 -15.75 -2.69 -4.81
C ILE A 10 -14.42 -1.95 -4.65
N GLN A 11 -14.44 -0.68 -4.26
CA GLN A 11 -13.20 0.08 -4.04
C GLN A 11 -12.41 -0.47 -2.84
N GLN A 12 -13.08 -0.81 -1.75
CA GLN A 12 -12.45 -1.46 -0.59
C GLN A 12 -11.78 -2.78 -0.98
N GLN A 13 -12.44 -3.61 -1.78
CA GLN A 13 -11.86 -4.87 -2.24
C GLN A 13 -10.64 -4.65 -3.13
N ARG A 14 -10.66 -3.63 -3.99
CA ARG A 14 -9.50 -3.26 -4.83
C ARG A 14 -8.32 -2.80 -3.99
N ILE A 15 -8.55 -2.00 -2.94
CA ILE A 15 -7.50 -1.59 -1.99
C ILE A 15 -6.95 -2.80 -1.24
N ARG A 16 -7.83 -3.71 -0.78
CA ARG A 16 -7.41 -4.95 -0.11
C ARG A 16 -6.47 -5.77 -1.01
N HIS A 17 -6.87 -6.04 -2.25
CA HIS A 17 -6.05 -6.79 -3.20
C HIS A 17 -4.72 -6.09 -3.50
N LEU A 18 -4.70 -4.76 -3.62
CA LEU A 18 -3.46 -4.00 -3.80
C LEU A 18 -2.47 -4.24 -2.65
N ILE A 19 -2.95 -4.16 -1.41
CA ILE A 19 -2.13 -4.36 -0.21
C ILE A 19 -1.63 -5.81 -0.16
N GLU A 20 -2.51 -6.78 -0.39
CA GLU A 20 -2.15 -8.20 -0.41
C GLU A 20 -1.13 -8.51 -1.52
N ASP A 21 -1.29 -7.96 -2.73
CA ASP A 21 -0.34 -8.09 -3.83
C ASP A 21 1.03 -7.51 -3.47
N PHE A 22 1.05 -6.33 -2.83
CA PHE A 22 2.29 -5.68 -2.40
C PHE A 22 3.05 -6.52 -1.37
N TYR A 23 2.36 -7.00 -0.32
CA TYR A 23 3.00 -7.81 0.71
C TYR A 23 3.36 -9.22 0.22
N LYS A 24 2.60 -9.78 -0.72
CA LYS A 24 2.99 -11.01 -1.41
C LYS A 24 4.29 -10.83 -2.18
N ALA A 25 4.42 -9.73 -2.92
CA ALA A 25 5.66 -9.39 -3.63
C ALA A 25 6.83 -9.18 -2.66
N TYR A 26 6.60 -8.53 -1.53
CA TYR A 26 7.59 -8.38 -0.45
C TYR A 26 8.11 -9.73 0.06
N CYS A 27 7.21 -10.67 0.40
CA CYS A 27 7.59 -12.01 0.84
C CYS A 27 8.36 -12.81 -0.23
N GLN A 28 8.15 -12.49 -1.51
CA GLN A 28 8.82 -13.14 -2.64
C GLN A 28 10.13 -12.45 -3.04
N GLY A 29 10.45 -11.29 -2.45
CA GLY A 29 11.58 -10.47 -2.88
C GLY A 29 11.38 -9.84 -4.26
N ASP A 30 10.14 -9.74 -4.76
CA ASP A 30 9.82 -9.16 -6.07
C ASP A 30 9.72 -7.63 -5.96
N THR A 31 10.89 -6.99 -5.97
CA THR A 31 11.00 -5.53 -5.84
C THR A 31 10.32 -4.77 -6.98
N GLU A 32 10.26 -5.35 -8.19
CA GLU A 32 9.58 -4.70 -9.32
C GLU A 32 8.07 -4.66 -9.12
N ARG A 33 7.50 -5.78 -8.67
CA ARG A 33 6.08 -5.85 -8.35
C ARG A 33 5.74 -4.94 -7.17
N MET A 34 6.56 -4.93 -6.11
CA MET A 34 6.39 -3.99 -4.99
C MET A 34 6.37 -2.53 -5.48
N TYR A 35 7.37 -2.14 -6.27
CA TYR A 35 7.47 -0.80 -6.83
C TYR A 35 6.25 -0.42 -7.68
N SER A 36 5.76 -1.37 -8.48
CA SER A 36 4.58 -1.17 -9.33
C SER A 36 3.30 -0.85 -8.54
N CYS A 37 3.21 -1.24 -7.27
CA CYS A 37 2.08 -0.94 -6.39
C CYS A 37 2.15 0.47 -5.77
N LEU A 38 3.31 1.14 -5.83
CA LEU A 38 3.51 2.47 -5.25
C LEU A 38 2.96 3.58 -6.16
N ASP A 39 2.57 4.70 -5.55
CA ASP A 39 1.97 5.85 -6.23
C ASP A 39 2.94 6.53 -7.21
N TRP A 40 2.38 7.16 -8.25
CA TRP A 40 3.14 7.84 -9.29
C TRP A 40 4.02 8.95 -8.72
N SER A 41 3.59 9.63 -7.65
CA SER A 41 4.41 10.65 -7.01
C SER A 41 5.68 10.05 -6.39
N PHE A 42 5.62 8.85 -5.81
CA PHE A 42 6.80 8.12 -5.35
C PHE A 42 7.68 7.70 -6.53
N GLN A 43 7.09 7.08 -7.55
CA GLN A 43 7.81 6.56 -8.72
C GLN A 43 8.50 7.66 -9.55
N ASN A 44 7.94 8.87 -9.56
CA ASN A 44 8.57 10.04 -10.20
C ASN A 44 9.79 10.56 -9.44
N HIS A 45 9.83 10.37 -8.11
CA HIS A 45 10.92 10.86 -7.29
C HIS A 45 12.05 9.84 -7.14
N PHE A 46 11.71 8.55 -7.16
CA PHE A 46 12.67 7.46 -7.02
C PHE A 46 12.45 6.48 -8.15
N SER A 47 13.41 6.38 -9.07
CA SER A 47 13.36 5.37 -10.13
C SER A 47 13.39 3.96 -9.54
N LEU A 48 12.96 2.96 -10.32
CA LEU A 48 13.06 1.56 -9.94
C LEU A 48 14.49 1.15 -9.55
N GLU A 49 15.49 1.66 -10.27
CA GLU A 49 16.91 1.40 -9.99
C GLU A 49 17.33 1.95 -8.63
N VAL A 50 16.91 3.17 -8.29
CA VAL A 50 17.17 3.78 -6.99
C VAL A 50 16.43 3.03 -5.89
N TYR A 51 15.17 2.62 -6.13
CA TYR A 51 14.37 1.84 -5.19
C TYR A 51 15.02 0.48 -4.87
N LYS A 52 15.61 -0.18 -5.87
CA LYS A 52 16.30 -1.48 -5.71
C LYS A 52 17.63 -1.38 -4.95
N THR A 53 18.32 -0.24 -5.04
CA THR A 53 19.73 -0.16 -4.62
C THR A 53 19.97 0.74 -3.41
N HIS A 54 19.07 1.68 -3.13
CA HIS A 54 19.27 2.63 -2.03
C HIS A 54 18.79 2.02 -0.71
N SER A 55 19.69 1.99 0.28
CA SER A 55 19.42 1.51 1.64
C SER A 55 18.25 2.18 2.37
N SER A 56 17.72 3.31 1.89
CA SER A 56 16.52 3.93 2.47
C SER A 56 15.27 3.08 2.26
N PHE A 57 15.30 2.12 1.32
CA PHE A 57 14.19 1.21 1.02
C PHE A 57 14.45 -0.22 1.49
N ASP A 58 15.65 -0.49 2.01
CA ASP A 58 16.02 -1.73 2.69
C ASP A 58 15.59 -1.67 4.17
N VAL A 59 14.28 -1.49 4.36
CA VAL A 59 13.65 -1.41 5.68
C VAL A 59 12.65 -2.53 5.83
N ASP A 60 12.62 -3.15 7.02
CA ASP A 60 11.61 -4.13 7.35
C ASP A 60 10.25 -3.45 7.49
N ILE A 61 9.40 -3.62 6.47
CA ILE A 61 8.03 -3.11 6.43
C ILE A 61 7.01 -4.10 7.05
N GLY A 62 7.50 -5.23 7.58
CA GLY A 62 6.71 -6.25 8.26
C GLY A 62 6.00 -7.24 7.35
N LEU A 63 5.48 -8.30 7.95
CA LEU A 63 4.62 -9.27 7.31
C LEU A 63 3.16 -8.90 7.55
N LEU A 64 2.35 -8.88 6.49
CA LEU A 64 0.91 -8.65 6.62
C LEU A 64 0.25 -9.85 7.31
N ILE A 65 -0.37 -9.60 8.45
CA ILE A 65 -1.23 -10.58 9.14
C ILE A 65 -2.66 -10.43 8.63
N GLU A 66 -3.19 -9.20 8.66
CA GLU A 66 -4.59 -8.93 8.33
C GLU A 66 -4.79 -7.48 7.87
N VAL A 67 -5.71 -7.27 6.93
CA VAL A 67 -6.33 -5.96 6.67
C VAL A 67 -7.67 -5.89 7.41
N GLN A 68 -7.71 -5.15 8.52
CA GLN A 68 -8.84 -5.09 9.45
C GLN A 68 -9.99 -4.25 8.93
N TRP A 69 -9.68 -3.04 8.43
CA TRP A 69 -10.68 -2.08 7.98
C TRP A 69 -10.15 -1.22 6.83
N ILE A 70 -11.05 -0.80 5.94
CA ILE A 70 -10.74 0.08 4.82
C ILE A 70 -11.79 1.19 4.71
N GLU A 71 -11.34 2.44 4.76
CA GLU A 71 -12.12 3.64 4.45
C GLU A 71 -11.81 4.15 3.05
N VAL A 72 -12.83 4.56 2.31
CA VAL A 72 -12.66 5.19 0.99
C VAL A 72 -13.24 6.60 1.01
N GLN A 73 -12.35 7.59 0.92
CA GLN A 73 -12.64 9.00 0.88
C GLN A 73 -12.64 9.47 -0.58
N LYS A 74 -13.81 9.40 -1.22
CA LYS A 74 -13.95 9.64 -2.67
C LYS A 74 -13.57 11.05 -3.09
N GLU A 75 -13.94 12.05 -2.30
CA GLU A 75 -13.66 13.46 -2.60
C GLU A 75 -12.15 13.76 -2.60
N GLU A 76 -11.39 13.02 -1.78
CA GLU A 76 -9.94 13.13 -1.69
C GLU A 76 -9.19 12.13 -2.58
N ALA A 77 -9.91 11.30 -3.35
CA ALA A 77 -9.33 10.19 -4.12
C ALA A 77 -8.40 9.31 -3.26
N ARG A 78 -8.79 9.08 -2.00
CA ARG A 78 -7.93 8.49 -0.96
C ARG A 78 -8.58 7.28 -0.30
N GLY A 79 -7.74 6.32 0.07
CA GLY A 79 -8.10 5.14 0.83
C GLY A 79 -7.23 5.01 2.06
N LEU A 80 -7.82 4.66 3.19
CA LEU A 80 -7.10 4.37 4.42
C LEU A 80 -7.37 2.92 4.79
N ALA A 81 -6.32 2.13 4.96
CA ALA A 81 -6.43 0.74 5.37
C ALA A 81 -5.71 0.53 6.70
N GLN A 82 -6.43 0.07 7.71
CA GLN A 82 -5.84 -0.37 8.97
C GLN A 82 -5.41 -1.83 8.83
N CYS A 83 -4.14 -2.10 9.12
CA CYS A 83 -3.53 -3.40 8.94
C CYS A 83 -2.80 -3.83 10.22
N LEU A 84 -2.84 -5.13 10.51
CA LEU A 84 -1.97 -5.78 11.47
C LEU A 84 -0.74 -6.32 10.75
N LEU A 85 0.45 -5.92 11.21
CA LEU A 85 1.73 -6.34 10.66
C LEU A 85 2.58 -6.99 11.76
N ASP A 86 3.28 -8.06 11.43
CA ASP A 86 4.38 -8.56 12.26
C ASP A 86 5.69 -7.89 11.82
N ILE A 87 6.24 -7.02 12.67
CA ILE A 87 7.51 -6.33 12.42
C ILE A 87 8.49 -6.74 13.53
N GLY A 88 9.49 -7.55 13.19
CA GLY A 88 10.48 -8.03 14.15
C GLY A 88 9.87 -8.77 15.36
N GLN A 89 8.94 -9.71 15.13
CA GLN A 89 8.22 -10.49 16.15
C GLN A 89 7.32 -9.65 17.05
N LYS A 90 6.89 -8.48 16.58
CA LYS A 90 5.95 -7.61 17.28
C LYS A 90 4.80 -7.28 16.35
N ILE A 91 3.60 -7.66 16.78
CA ILE A 91 2.37 -7.27 16.11
C ILE A 91 2.17 -5.76 16.31
N ARG A 92 2.01 -5.04 15.20
CA ARG A 92 1.74 -3.61 15.19
C ARG A 92 0.55 -3.31 14.30
N GLU A 93 -0.31 -2.42 14.79
CA GLU A 93 -1.32 -1.78 13.96
C GLU A 93 -0.69 -0.64 13.18
N MET A 94 -0.89 -0.62 11.87
CA MET A 94 -0.48 0.47 11.00
C MET A 94 -1.61 0.89 10.08
N VAL A 95 -1.64 2.19 9.75
CA VAL A 95 -2.53 2.72 8.72
C VAL A 95 -1.73 2.90 7.45
N LEU A 96 -2.11 2.16 6.41
CA LEU A 96 -1.57 2.31 5.06
C LEU A 96 -2.46 3.29 4.29
N VAL A 97 -1.82 4.24 3.63
CA VAL A 97 -2.51 5.23 2.80
C VAL A 97 -2.46 4.75 1.35
N CYS A 98 -3.60 4.78 0.67
CA CYS A 98 -3.74 4.49 -0.74
C CYS A 98 -4.31 5.70 -1.47
N ARG A 99 -3.93 5.88 -2.74
CA ARG A 99 -4.40 6.95 -3.62
C ARG A 99 -4.98 6.36 -4.89
N LEU A 100 -6.07 6.94 -5.37
CA LEU A 100 -6.66 6.57 -6.66
C LEU A 100 -5.96 7.39 -7.74
N GLU A 101 -5.33 6.70 -8.68
CA GLU A 101 -4.63 7.28 -9.83
C GLU A 101 -5.22 6.76 -11.14
N GLU A 102 -4.76 7.31 -12.27
CA GLU A 102 -5.07 6.75 -13.58
C GLU A 102 -4.59 5.28 -13.63
N GLY A 103 -5.52 4.35 -13.83
CA GLY A 103 -5.24 2.91 -13.85
C GLY A 103 -5.54 2.16 -12.54
N GLY A 104 -5.86 2.84 -11.43
CA GLY A 104 -6.36 2.19 -10.22
C GLY A 104 -5.77 2.72 -8.91
N TRP A 105 -5.97 1.96 -7.84
CA TRP A 105 -5.42 2.29 -6.51
C TRP A 105 -3.92 1.99 -6.46
N LYS A 106 -3.17 2.86 -5.79
CA LYS A 106 -1.74 2.71 -5.47
C LYS A 106 -1.46 3.03 -4.01
N MET A 107 -0.42 2.45 -3.44
CA MET A 107 0.02 2.71 -2.07
C MET A 107 0.88 3.97 -2.03
N ASP A 108 0.67 4.81 -1.02
CA ASP A 108 1.49 5.99 -0.76
C ASP A 108 2.89 5.56 -0.29
N GLY A 109 3.84 5.51 -1.23
CA GLY A 109 5.19 5.00 -0.97
C GLY A 109 5.97 5.92 -0.03
N ARG A 110 5.71 7.22 -0.05
CA ARG A 110 6.37 8.17 0.85
C ARG A 110 5.98 7.94 2.30
N SER A 111 4.70 7.66 2.54
CA SER A 111 4.19 7.37 3.87
C SER A 111 4.67 6.01 4.39
N LEU A 112 4.80 5.03 3.48
CA LEU A 112 5.34 3.71 3.80
C LEU A 112 6.81 3.76 4.20
N TYR A 113 7.64 4.48 3.43
CA TYR A 113 9.09 4.61 3.63
C TYR A 113 9.50 5.90 4.35
N LYS A 114 8.59 6.47 5.16
CA LYS A 114 8.92 7.67 5.93
C LYS A 114 10.11 7.39 6.84
N ARG A 115 11.22 8.10 6.61
CA ARG A 115 12.40 8.08 7.48
C ARG A 115 11.95 8.43 8.90
N ARG A 116 12.14 7.49 9.83
CA ARG A 116 12.13 7.79 11.27
C ARG A 116 13.46 8.40 11.67
#